data_AF-A0A7V3XJ71-F1
#
_entry.id   AF-A0A7V3XJ71-F1
#
_cell.length_a   1.000
_cell.length_b   1.000
_cell.length_c   1.000
_cell.angle_alpha   90.00
_cell.angle_beta   90.00
_cell.angle_gamma   90.00
#
_symmetry.space_group_name_H-M   'P 1'
#
loop_
_entity.id
_entity.type
_entity.pdbx_description
1 polymer ?
#
loop_
_entity_poly.entity_id
_entity_poly.type
_entity_poly.pdbx_seq_one_letter_code
_entity_poly.pdbx_strand_id
1 'polypeptide(L)'
;MRTHTGRSLKVVTLLLVASLVAAPLAWANAPEDRILPADQYTSDKAKQLAARHARALRDLNRMVYHCLPWLEVQKSSIGFFRPKGATQDDRYLSMRVYIEQDPSAKFAAMKVEERAGAMFSRYVGPLLRRMAASQPLLADPALDGFTVILEWRKQSARGERPVHETIAVFLKKATVVEYLAGRAPIGHLAEWAKVMAWDGETALGQLRLTAWDDDFVTTHKVANYEADKSVSCR
;
A
#
# COMPACT_ATOMS: atom_id res chain seq x y z
N MET A 1 -46.68 1.33 75.09
CA MET A 1 -47.59 1.24 73.93
C MET A 1 -46.87 1.88 72.73
N ARG A 2 -46.62 1.10 71.67
CA ARG A 2 -46.11 1.48 70.32
C ARG A 2 -44.69 2.06 70.24
N THR A 3 -43.65 1.24 70.06
CA THR A 3 -43.05 0.76 68.78
C THR A 3 -42.25 1.84 68.02
N HIS A 4 -40.92 1.83 68.22
CA HIS A 4 -39.93 2.41 67.33
C HIS A 4 -39.89 1.63 66.02
N THR A 5 -40.14 2.30 64.89
CA THR A 5 -39.94 1.74 63.56
C THR A 5 -39.33 2.82 62.66
N GLY A 6 -38.07 2.65 62.30
CA GLY A 6 -37.34 3.55 61.41
C GLY A 6 -36.18 2.79 60.78
N ARG A 7 -36.51 2.02 59.74
CA ARG A 7 -35.64 1.10 58.99
C ARG A 7 -34.34 1.75 58.55
N SER A 8 -33.22 1.07 58.85
CA SER A 8 -31.93 1.25 58.20
C SER A 8 -32.04 0.97 56.70
N LEU A 9 -31.79 1.99 55.88
CA LEU A 9 -31.62 1.85 54.44
C LEU A 9 -30.21 1.30 54.18
N LYS A 10 -30.10 -0.01 53.92
CA LYS A 10 -28.84 -0.60 53.45
C LYS A 10 -28.65 -0.22 51.99
N VAL A 11 -27.75 0.73 51.74
CA VAL A 11 -27.26 1.07 50.39
C VAL A 11 -26.41 -0.12 49.91
N VAL A 12 -26.98 -0.95 49.03
CA VAL A 12 -26.22 -1.96 48.29
C VAL A 12 -25.54 -1.22 47.13
N THR A 13 -24.25 -0.98 47.26
CA THR A 13 -23.42 -0.42 46.19
C THR A 13 -23.07 -1.56 45.25
N LEU A 14 -23.72 -1.64 44.09
CA LEU A 14 -23.34 -2.57 43.02
C LEU A 14 -22.13 -1.98 42.29
N LEU A 15 -20.92 -2.45 42.63
CA LEU A 15 -19.71 -2.22 41.85
C LEU A 15 -19.76 -3.07 40.58
N LEU A 16 -20.25 -2.48 39.48
CA LEU A 16 -20.08 -3.05 38.14
C LEU A 16 -18.62 -2.82 37.72
N VAL A 17 -17.73 -3.74 38.06
CA VAL A 17 -16.37 -3.77 37.50
C VAL A 17 -16.51 -4.25 36.05
N ALA A 18 -16.63 -3.30 35.12
CA ALA A 18 -16.50 -3.57 33.70
C ALA A 18 -15.05 -3.95 33.42
N SER A 19 -14.74 -5.24 33.50
CA SER A 19 -13.50 -5.82 33.02
C SER A 19 -13.41 -5.58 31.51
N LEU A 20 -12.78 -4.48 31.10
CA LEU A 20 -12.21 -4.33 29.76
C LEU A 20 -11.08 -5.36 29.63
N VAL A 21 -11.47 -6.60 29.37
CA VAL A 21 -10.55 -7.57 28.79
C VAL A 21 -10.22 -7.01 27.42
N ALA A 22 -9.01 -6.48 27.27
CA ALA A 22 -8.42 -6.20 25.97
C ALA A 22 -8.34 -7.54 25.22
N ALA A 23 -9.43 -7.92 24.55
CA ALA A 23 -9.41 -9.01 23.61
C ALA A 23 -8.36 -8.64 22.57
N PRO A 24 -7.38 -9.52 22.28
CA PRO A 24 -6.50 -9.28 21.15
C PRO A 24 -7.39 -9.07 19.92
N LEU A 25 -7.19 -7.97 19.21
CA LEU A 25 -7.83 -7.73 17.92
C LEU A 25 -7.56 -8.97 17.07
N ALA A 26 -8.59 -9.80 16.87
CA ALA A 26 -8.49 -10.94 15.99
C ALA A 26 -7.99 -10.42 14.63
N TRP A 27 -6.90 -10.97 14.12
CA TRP A 27 -6.36 -10.57 12.84
C TRP A 27 -7.43 -10.78 11.78
N ALA A 28 -7.91 -9.68 11.19
CA ALA A 28 -8.74 -9.79 10.01
C ALA A 28 -7.89 -10.37 8.88
N ASN A 29 -8.47 -11.28 8.09
CA ASN A 29 -7.80 -11.77 6.90
C ASN A 29 -7.66 -10.61 5.90
N ALA A 30 -6.55 -10.60 5.14
CA ALA A 30 -6.39 -9.67 4.04
C ALA A 30 -7.59 -9.78 3.08
N PRO A 31 -8.27 -8.68 2.73
CA PRO A 31 -9.39 -8.73 1.81
C PRO A 31 -8.97 -9.30 0.46
N GLU A 32 -9.65 -10.32 -0.04
CA GLU A 32 -9.31 -10.94 -1.34
C GLU A 32 -9.74 -10.07 -2.54
N ASP A 33 -10.64 -9.11 -2.32
CA ASP A 33 -11.15 -8.19 -3.35
C ASP A 33 -10.10 -7.17 -3.83
N ARG A 34 -8.89 -7.19 -3.26
CA ARG A 34 -7.75 -6.38 -3.71
C ARG A 34 -7.10 -6.92 -4.99
N ILE A 35 -7.25 -8.22 -5.27
CA ILE A 35 -6.68 -8.89 -6.44
C ILE A 35 -7.68 -8.85 -7.59
N LEU A 36 -7.23 -8.49 -8.79
CA LEU A 36 -8.07 -8.47 -9.98
C LEU A 36 -8.62 -9.88 -10.28
N PRO A 37 -9.96 -10.05 -10.34
CA PRO A 37 -10.56 -11.34 -10.69
C PRO A 37 -10.14 -11.86 -12.06
N ALA A 38 -10.02 -13.19 -12.18
CA ALA A 38 -9.50 -13.85 -13.39
C ALA A 38 -10.33 -13.56 -14.66
N ASP A 39 -11.64 -13.35 -14.50
CA ASP A 39 -12.61 -13.04 -15.55
C ASP A 39 -12.53 -11.58 -16.04
N GLN A 40 -11.83 -10.70 -15.32
CA GLN A 40 -11.65 -9.30 -15.71
C GLN A 40 -10.40 -9.06 -16.58
N TYR A 41 -9.58 -10.10 -16.81
CA TYR A 41 -8.45 -10.01 -17.73
C TYR A 41 -8.90 -10.14 -19.19
N THR A 42 -8.50 -9.19 -20.03
CA THR A 42 -8.96 -9.09 -21.42
C THR A 42 -8.06 -9.78 -22.44
N SER A 43 -6.86 -10.24 -22.06
CA SER A 43 -5.91 -10.94 -22.95
C SER A 43 -5.53 -12.30 -22.40
N ASP A 44 -5.23 -13.25 -23.27
CA ASP A 44 -4.80 -14.60 -22.87
C ASP A 44 -3.49 -14.59 -22.09
N LYS A 45 -2.51 -13.75 -22.48
CA LYS A 45 -1.25 -13.58 -21.74
C LYS A 45 -1.50 -13.19 -20.28
N ALA A 46 -2.34 -12.19 -20.04
CA ALA A 46 -2.67 -11.74 -18.68
C ALA A 46 -3.46 -12.79 -17.88
N LYS A 47 -4.42 -13.49 -18.51
CA LYS A 47 -5.15 -14.61 -17.88
C LYS A 47 -4.18 -15.72 -17.45
N GLN A 48 -3.24 -16.09 -18.32
CA GLN A 48 -2.24 -17.10 -18.03
C GLN A 48 -1.27 -16.67 -16.93
N LEU A 49 -0.83 -15.40 -16.92
CA LEU A 49 -0.03 -14.85 -15.81
C LEU A 49 -0.81 -14.91 -14.48
N ALA A 50 -2.06 -14.45 -14.47
CA ALA A 50 -2.91 -14.46 -13.29
C ALA A 50 -3.15 -15.87 -12.75
N ALA A 51 -3.44 -16.83 -13.62
CA ALA A 51 -3.64 -18.22 -13.24
C ALA A 51 -2.35 -18.86 -12.70
N ARG A 52 -1.21 -18.71 -13.40
CA ARG A 52 0.08 -19.27 -12.98
C ARG A 52 0.57 -18.69 -11.66
N HIS A 53 0.35 -17.40 -11.42
CA HIS A 53 0.87 -16.68 -10.27
C HIS A 53 -0.18 -16.31 -9.23
N ALA A 54 -1.35 -16.94 -9.25
CA ALA A 54 -2.44 -16.64 -8.32
C ALA A 54 -2.02 -16.70 -6.84
N ARG A 55 -1.14 -17.64 -6.49
CA ARG A 55 -0.58 -17.74 -5.13
C ARG A 55 0.31 -16.55 -4.79
N ALA A 56 1.19 -16.13 -5.71
CA ALA A 56 2.07 -14.99 -5.49
C ALA A 56 1.28 -13.68 -5.31
N LEU A 57 0.17 -13.51 -6.04
CA LEU A 57 -0.73 -12.36 -5.87
C LEU A 57 -1.38 -12.33 -4.48
N ARG A 58 -1.85 -13.49 -3.98
CA ARG A 58 -2.40 -13.63 -2.62
C ARG A 58 -1.35 -13.40 -1.54
N ASP A 59 -0.16 -13.98 -1.72
CA ASP A 59 0.94 -13.81 -0.78
C ASP A 59 1.41 -12.34 -0.72
N LEU A 60 1.46 -11.64 -1.86
CA LEU A 60 1.71 -10.19 -1.93
C LEU A 60 0.63 -9.39 -1.18
N ASN A 61 -0.65 -9.65 -1.45
CA ASN A 61 -1.77 -8.96 -0.80
C ASN A 61 -1.71 -9.13 0.72
N ARG A 62 -1.55 -10.38 1.18
CA ARG A 62 -1.42 -10.70 2.60
C ARG A 62 -0.21 -10.00 3.23
N MET A 63 0.94 -10.04 2.58
CA MET A 63 2.16 -9.40 3.07
C MET A 63 1.99 -7.88 3.20
N VAL A 64 1.44 -7.20 2.19
CA VAL A 64 1.21 -5.74 2.28
C VAL A 64 0.22 -5.42 3.40
N TYR A 65 -0.89 -6.15 3.46
CA TYR A 65 -1.93 -5.95 4.47
C TYR A 65 -1.42 -6.09 5.92
N HIS A 66 -0.62 -7.12 6.21
CA HIS A 66 -0.13 -7.35 7.57
C HIS A 66 1.17 -6.61 7.91
N CYS A 67 1.96 -6.21 6.92
CA CYS A 67 3.28 -5.63 7.18
C CYS A 67 3.32 -4.12 7.00
N LEU A 68 2.37 -3.56 6.24
CA LEU A 68 2.28 -2.14 5.95
C LEU A 68 0.86 -1.64 6.27
N PRO A 69 0.41 -1.72 7.54
CA PRO A 69 -0.98 -1.44 7.92
C PRO A 69 -1.42 0.02 7.70
N TRP A 70 -0.49 0.94 7.43
CA TRP A 70 -0.76 2.33 7.04
C TRP A 70 -0.98 2.51 5.52
N LEU A 71 -0.92 1.42 4.75
CA LEU A 71 -1.23 1.40 3.33
C LEU A 71 -2.55 0.68 3.10
N GLU A 72 -3.43 1.30 2.32
CA GLU A 72 -4.63 0.67 1.82
C GLU A 72 -4.41 0.24 0.36
N VAL A 73 -4.41 -1.06 0.10
CA VAL A 73 -4.46 -1.57 -1.28
C VAL A 73 -5.86 -1.32 -1.85
N GLN A 74 -5.94 -0.68 -3.02
CA GLN A 74 -7.22 -0.40 -3.66
C GLN A 74 -7.86 -1.68 -4.22
N LYS A 75 -9.20 -1.72 -4.28
CA LYS A 75 -9.95 -2.86 -4.82
C LYS A 75 -9.50 -3.18 -6.25
N SER A 76 -9.35 -4.47 -6.56
CA SER A 76 -8.96 -4.98 -7.87
C SER A 76 -7.70 -4.33 -8.44
N SER A 77 -6.75 -3.91 -7.60
CA SER A 77 -5.57 -3.16 -8.03
C SER A 77 -4.28 -3.97 -8.04
N ILE A 78 -4.28 -5.19 -7.48
CA ILE A 78 -3.18 -6.16 -7.63
C ILE A 78 -3.48 -7.06 -8.84
N GLY A 79 -2.59 -7.09 -9.83
CA GLY A 79 -2.77 -7.94 -11.01
C GLY A 79 -1.85 -7.61 -12.17
N PHE A 80 -2.10 -8.21 -13.33
CA PHE A 80 -1.29 -8.03 -14.54
C PHE A 80 -1.95 -7.08 -15.56
N PHE A 81 -1.61 -5.80 -15.48
CA PHE A 81 -2.23 -4.75 -16.29
C PHE A 81 -1.34 -4.35 -17.45
N ARG A 82 -1.97 -3.85 -18.52
CA ARG A 82 -1.25 -3.20 -19.60
C ARG A 82 -0.95 -1.75 -19.20
N PRO A 83 0.31 -1.29 -19.21
CA PRO A 83 0.62 0.09 -18.85
C PRO A 83 0.03 1.06 -19.87
N LYS A 84 -0.32 2.28 -19.41
CA LYS A 84 -0.98 3.28 -20.26
C LYS A 84 -0.05 3.68 -21.42
N GLY A 85 -0.55 3.53 -22.64
CA GLY A 85 0.17 3.86 -23.87
C GLY A 85 1.05 2.74 -24.43
N ALA A 86 1.04 1.53 -23.84
CA ALA A 86 1.66 0.37 -24.48
C ALA A 86 0.91 0.00 -25.78
N THR A 87 1.68 -0.17 -26.85
CA THR A 87 1.17 -0.59 -28.17
C THR A 87 1.15 -2.10 -28.34
N GLN A 88 1.92 -2.82 -27.51
CA GLN A 88 1.98 -4.28 -27.48
C GLN A 88 1.20 -4.82 -26.28
N ASP A 89 1.09 -6.15 -26.21
CA ASP A 89 0.51 -6.87 -25.07
C ASP A 89 1.49 -6.93 -23.88
N ASP A 90 2.04 -5.78 -23.50
CA ASP A 90 2.94 -5.64 -22.35
C ASP A 90 2.11 -5.82 -21.06
N ARG A 91 2.55 -6.69 -20.16
CA ARG A 91 1.88 -7.04 -18.91
C ARG A 91 2.77 -6.76 -17.73
N TYR A 92 2.37 -5.76 -16.96
CA TYR A 92 3.07 -5.30 -15.79
C TYR A 92 2.33 -5.83 -14.56
N LEU A 93 3.06 -6.40 -13.61
CA LEU A 93 2.51 -6.63 -12.27
C LEU A 93 2.28 -5.27 -11.64
N SER A 94 1.03 -4.92 -11.36
CA SER A 94 0.65 -3.63 -10.81
C SER A 94 0.07 -3.76 -9.41
N MET A 95 0.24 -2.69 -8.63
CA MET A 95 -0.42 -2.49 -7.34
C MET A 95 -0.71 -1.00 -7.15
N ARG A 96 -1.91 -0.66 -6.66
CA ARG A 96 -2.27 0.70 -6.24
C ARG A 96 -2.48 0.74 -4.74
N VAL A 97 -1.76 1.63 -4.08
CA VAL A 97 -1.89 1.87 -2.64
C VAL A 97 -2.29 3.31 -2.38
N TYR A 98 -3.26 3.49 -1.49
CA TYR A 98 -3.48 4.75 -0.80
C TYR A 98 -2.61 4.77 0.45
N ILE A 99 -1.89 5.87 0.65
CA ILE A 99 -0.97 6.08 1.76
C ILE A 99 -1.68 6.99 2.75
N GLU A 100 -1.93 6.48 3.94
CA GLU A 100 -2.35 7.33 5.05
C GLU A 100 -1.14 8.16 5.50
N GLN A 101 -1.23 9.47 5.27
CA GLN A 101 -0.16 10.40 5.58
C GLN A 101 -0.60 11.33 6.71
N ASP A 102 0.18 11.35 7.78
CA ASP A 102 0.00 12.32 8.85
C ASP A 102 0.09 13.76 8.33
N PRO A 103 -0.75 14.69 8.84
CA PRO A 103 -0.62 16.10 8.54
C PRO A 103 0.80 16.61 8.82
N SER A 104 1.41 17.24 7.81
CA SER A 104 2.79 17.73 7.83
C SER A 104 2.89 19.02 7.03
N ALA A 105 2.99 20.15 7.73
CA ALA A 105 3.14 21.46 7.10
C ALA A 105 4.36 21.51 6.16
N LYS A 106 5.45 20.83 6.53
CA LYS A 106 6.65 20.72 5.68
C LYS A 106 6.35 20.00 4.37
N PHE A 107 5.63 18.89 4.41
CA PHE A 107 5.27 18.14 3.21
C PHE A 107 4.25 18.91 2.36
N ALA A 108 3.26 19.54 3.00
CA ALA A 108 2.25 20.35 2.33
C ALA A 108 2.86 21.53 1.55
N ALA A 109 3.93 22.15 2.08
CA ALA A 109 4.61 23.29 1.47
C ALA A 109 5.52 22.94 0.28
N MET A 110 5.80 21.66 0.03
CA MET A 110 6.63 21.21 -1.09
C MET A 110 5.96 21.49 -2.45
N LYS A 111 6.73 21.45 -3.54
CA LYS A 111 6.18 21.34 -4.90
C LYS A 111 5.67 19.92 -5.16
N VAL A 112 4.84 19.74 -6.20
CA VAL A 112 4.29 18.42 -6.54
C VAL A 112 5.41 17.42 -6.83
N GLU A 113 6.44 17.82 -7.56
CA GLU A 113 7.59 16.96 -7.91
C GLU A 113 8.39 16.54 -6.67
N GLU A 114 8.51 17.43 -5.68
CA GLU A 114 9.19 17.15 -4.41
C GLU A 114 8.37 16.18 -3.55
N ARG A 115 7.05 16.37 -3.47
CA ARG A 115 6.15 15.41 -2.82
C ARG A 115 6.17 14.05 -3.50
N ALA A 116 6.11 14.02 -4.83
CA ALA A 116 6.21 12.82 -5.63
C ALA A 116 7.55 12.10 -5.42
N GLY A 117 8.66 12.84 -5.39
CA GLY A 117 9.99 12.31 -5.09
C GLY A 117 10.10 11.70 -3.70
N ALA A 118 9.48 12.34 -2.69
CA ALA A 118 9.42 11.79 -1.34
C ALA A 118 8.60 10.50 -1.26
N MET A 119 7.42 10.48 -1.88
CA MET A 119 6.57 9.28 -1.95
C MET A 119 7.24 8.15 -2.73
N PHE A 120 7.91 8.48 -3.85
CA PHE A 120 8.69 7.52 -4.62
C PHE A 120 9.79 6.88 -3.76
N SER A 121 10.63 7.71 -3.15
CA SER A 121 11.79 7.30 -2.34
C SER A 121 11.38 6.37 -1.22
N ARG A 122 10.28 6.71 -0.55
CA ARG A 122 9.76 5.95 0.59
C ARG A 122 9.14 4.62 0.22
N TYR A 123 8.33 4.56 -0.83
CA TYR A 123 7.46 3.39 -1.06
C TYR A 123 7.83 2.53 -2.25
N VAL A 124 8.38 3.09 -3.35
CA VAL A 124 8.57 2.32 -4.59
C VAL A 124 9.54 1.16 -4.39
N GLY A 125 10.73 1.42 -3.84
CA GLY A 125 11.74 0.39 -3.60
C GLY A 125 11.23 -0.77 -2.72
N PRO A 126 10.73 -0.48 -1.50
CA PRO A 126 10.16 -1.50 -0.62
C PRO A 126 8.97 -2.27 -1.19
N LEU A 127 8.09 -1.62 -1.96
CA LEU A 127 6.96 -2.30 -2.61
C LEU A 127 7.42 -3.18 -3.78
N LEU A 128 8.42 -2.76 -4.57
CA LEU A 128 8.97 -3.59 -5.64
C LEU A 128 9.61 -4.87 -5.11
N ARG A 129 10.37 -4.80 -4.01
CA ARG A 129 10.93 -6.00 -3.36
C ARG A 129 9.84 -7.00 -2.99
N ARG A 130 8.72 -6.51 -2.48
CA ARG A 130 7.55 -7.31 -2.12
C ARG A 130 6.85 -7.90 -3.34
N MET A 131 6.63 -7.10 -4.38
CA MET A 131 6.02 -7.53 -5.64
C MET A 131 6.87 -8.58 -6.37
N ALA A 132 8.19 -8.50 -6.25
CA ALA A 132 9.15 -9.40 -6.88
C ALA A 132 9.62 -10.54 -5.97
N ALA A 133 9.01 -10.74 -4.79
CA ALA A 133 9.46 -11.74 -3.83
C ALA A 133 9.34 -13.19 -4.35
N SER A 134 8.40 -13.45 -5.25
CA SER A 134 8.23 -14.75 -5.90
C SER A 134 9.22 -14.92 -7.07
N GLN A 135 10.21 -15.78 -6.89
CA GLN A 135 11.19 -16.10 -7.94
C GLN A 135 10.55 -16.67 -9.22
N PRO A 136 9.56 -17.59 -9.17
CA PRO A 136 8.85 -18.02 -10.37
C PRO A 136 8.15 -16.88 -11.12
N LEU A 137 7.57 -15.91 -10.40
CA LEU A 137 6.96 -14.72 -11.02
C LEU A 137 8.02 -13.84 -11.67
N LEU A 138 9.11 -13.57 -10.94
CA LEU A 138 10.20 -12.75 -11.46
C LEU A 138 10.94 -13.44 -12.62
N ALA A 139 10.98 -14.76 -12.69
CA ALA A 139 11.59 -15.49 -13.79
C ALA A 139 10.68 -15.59 -15.04
N ASP A 140 9.37 -15.34 -14.91
CA ASP A 140 8.41 -15.53 -16.00
C ASP A 140 8.68 -14.58 -17.18
N PRO A 141 9.00 -15.08 -18.39
CA PRO A 141 9.30 -14.24 -19.54
C PRO A 141 8.07 -13.47 -20.05
N ALA A 142 6.85 -13.88 -19.68
CA ALA A 142 5.64 -13.14 -20.05
C ALA A 142 5.39 -11.90 -19.17
N LEU A 143 6.14 -11.73 -18.07
CA LEU A 143 6.09 -10.51 -17.26
C LEU A 143 7.03 -9.46 -17.86
N ASP A 144 6.49 -8.32 -18.28
CA ASP A 144 7.27 -7.27 -18.96
C ASP A 144 7.76 -6.17 -18.01
N GLY A 145 7.12 -6.01 -16.86
CA GLY A 145 7.46 -4.96 -15.91
C GLY A 145 6.61 -4.90 -14.66
N PHE A 146 6.72 -3.77 -13.96
CA PHE A 146 6.08 -3.49 -12.69
C PHE A 146 5.45 -2.09 -12.73
N THR A 147 4.27 -1.97 -12.14
CA THR A 147 3.63 -0.66 -11.91
C THR A 147 3.36 -0.48 -10.42
N VAL A 148 3.89 0.58 -9.83
CA VAL A 148 3.51 1.00 -8.47
C VAL A 148 2.72 2.29 -8.59
N ILE A 149 1.47 2.30 -8.15
CA ILE A 149 0.63 3.49 -8.12
C ILE A 149 0.51 3.92 -6.66
N LEU A 150 1.04 5.11 -6.36
CA LEU A 150 1.00 5.71 -5.04
C LEU A 150 -0.01 6.83 -5.05
N GLU A 151 -0.92 6.82 -4.09
CA GLU A 151 -1.93 7.84 -3.90
C GLU A 151 -1.88 8.34 -2.47
N TRP A 152 -1.95 9.65 -2.26
CA TRP A 152 -1.98 10.25 -0.93
C TRP A 152 -2.88 11.47 -0.93
N ARG A 153 -3.37 11.82 0.25
CA ARG A 153 -4.22 13.00 0.39
C ARG A 153 -3.41 14.28 0.27
N LYS A 154 -3.86 15.18 -0.60
CA LYS A 154 -3.40 16.56 -0.66
C LYS A 154 -3.77 17.25 0.65
N GLN A 155 -2.78 17.83 1.32
CA GLN A 155 -3.00 18.55 2.57
C GLN A 155 -3.51 19.95 2.22
N SER A 156 -4.83 20.13 2.29
CA SER A 156 -5.52 21.39 2.03
C SER A 156 -6.12 22.01 3.30
N ALA A 157 -6.64 23.24 3.18
CA ALA A 157 -7.28 23.93 4.29
C ALA A 157 -8.51 23.17 4.81
N ARG A 158 -8.83 23.34 6.10
CA ARG A 158 -10.01 22.72 6.73
C ARG A 158 -11.29 23.10 5.98
N GLY A 159 -12.09 22.10 5.61
CA GLY A 159 -13.40 22.29 4.99
C GLY A 159 -13.43 22.09 3.48
N GLU A 160 -12.27 21.98 2.83
CA GLU A 160 -12.20 21.63 1.41
C GLU A 160 -12.44 20.13 1.19
N ARG A 161 -12.99 19.79 0.01
CA ARG A 161 -13.15 18.38 -0.40
C ARG A 161 -11.77 17.71 -0.41
N PRO A 162 -11.63 16.49 0.16
CA PRO A 162 -10.38 15.74 0.05
C PRO A 162 -10.05 15.49 -1.43
N VAL A 163 -8.85 15.92 -1.83
CA VAL A 163 -8.26 15.67 -3.14
C VAL A 163 -7.04 14.78 -2.95
N HIS A 164 -6.83 13.82 -3.84
CA HIS A 164 -5.68 12.92 -3.77
C HIS A 164 -4.69 13.21 -4.88
N GLU A 165 -3.42 13.33 -4.53
CA GLU A 165 -2.35 13.33 -5.49
C GLU A 165 -1.97 11.88 -5.81
N THR A 166 -1.53 11.63 -7.03
CA THR A 166 -1.20 10.28 -7.48
C THR A 166 0.03 10.29 -8.38
N ILE A 167 0.92 9.33 -8.18
CA ILE A 167 1.91 8.94 -9.19
C ILE A 167 1.74 7.49 -9.59
N ALA A 168 1.80 7.23 -10.89
CA ALA A 168 1.93 5.89 -11.45
C ALA A 168 3.35 5.71 -11.98
N VAL A 169 4.08 4.80 -11.37
CA VAL A 169 5.48 4.51 -11.65
C VAL A 169 5.56 3.23 -12.47
N PHE A 170 5.96 3.36 -13.73
CA PHE A 170 6.11 2.23 -14.66
C PHE A 170 7.59 1.89 -14.84
N LEU A 171 7.95 0.64 -14.57
CA LEU A 171 9.31 0.15 -14.62
C LEU A 171 9.38 -1.13 -15.45
N LYS A 172 10.32 -1.19 -16.40
CA LYS A 172 10.60 -2.43 -17.13
C LYS A 172 11.17 -3.48 -16.18
N LYS A 173 10.88 -4.76 -16.45
CA LYS A 173 11.36 -5.87 -15.62
C LYS A 173 12.89 -5.88 -15.48
N ALA A 174 13.63 -5.64 -16.57
CA ALA A 174 15.09 -5.59 -16.55
C ALA A 174 15.62 -4.54 -15.56
N THR A 175 15.03 -3.35 -15.56
CA THR A 175 15.36 -2.28 -14.61
C THR A 175 15.13 -2.70 -13.16
N VAL A 176 13.99 -3.35 -12.88
CA VAL A 176 13.69 -3.85 -11.53
C VAL A 176 14.68 -4.93 -11.11
N VAL A 177 15.07 -5.84 -12.00
CA VAL A 177 16.09 -6.86 -11.70
C VAL A 177 17.44 -6.24 -11.33
N GLU A 178 17.90 -5.20 -12.05
CA GLU A 178 19.13 -4.49 -11.71
C GLU A 178 19.07 -3.83 -10.32
N TYR A 179 17.95 -3.18 -10.00
CA TYR A 179 17.72 -2.57 -8.69
C TYR A 179 17.70 -3.61 -7.56
N LEU A 180 16.95 -4.70 -7.74
CA LEU A 180 16.83 -5.77 -6.73
C LEU A 180 18.15 -6.51 -6.50
N ALA A 181 19.01 -6.59 -7.52
CA ALA A 181 20.34 -7.15 -7.39
C ALA A 181 21.35 -6.19 -6.75
N GLY A 182 20.94 -4.98 -6.36
CA GLY A 182 21.81 -3.96 -5.78
C GLY A 182 22.77 -3.31 -6.78
N ARG A 183 22.56 -3.51 -8.09
CA ARG A 183 23.40 -2.94 -9.16
C ARG A 183 22.96 -1.55 -9.59
N ALA A 184 21.78 -1.11 -9.18
CA ALA A 184 21.28 0.25 -9.39
C ALA A 184 20.73 0.82 -8.07
N PRO A 185 21.17 2.03 -7.65
CA PRO A 185 20.57 2.73 -6.52
C PRO A 185 19.16 3.23 -6.87
N ILE A 186 18.42 3.67 -5.84
CA ILE A 186 17.06 4.21 -6.00
C ILE A 186 16.99 5.44 -6.92
N GLY A 187 18.06 6.26 -6.96
CA GLY A 187 18.17 7.39 -7.90
C GLY A 187 18.10 6.93 -9.36
N HIS A 188 18.89 5.92 -9.75
CA HIS A 188 18.83 5.34 -11.10
C HIS A 188 17.47 4.71 -11.40
N LEU A 189 16.84 4.09 -10.39
CA LEU A 189 15.48 3.56 -10.54
C LEU A 189 14.49 4.68 -10.92
N ALA A 190 14.59 5.85 -10.28
CA ALA A 190 13.75 7.01 -10.60
C ALA A 190 14.02 7.58 -12.00
N GLU A 191 15.27 7.60 -12.43
CA GLU A 191 15.66 8.06 -13.77
C GLU A 191 15.13 7.15 -14.90
N TRP A 192 15.11 5.83 -14.68
CA TRP A 192 14.62 4.86 -15.64
C TRP A 192 13.11 4.63 -15.59
N ALA A 193 12.46 5.05 -14.50
CA ALA A 193 11.02 4.99 -14.38
C ALA A 193 10.34 5.96 -15.36
N LYS A 194 9.25 5.51 -15.98
CA LYS A 194 8.25 6.44 -16.50
C LYS A 194 7.30 6.75 -15.36
N VAL A 195 7.31 8.00 -14.88
CA VAL A 195 6.42 8.44 -13.80
C VAL A 195 5.35 9.36 -14.36
N MET A 196 4.09 8.95 -14.27
CA MET A 196 2.94 9.79 -14.64
C MET A 196 2.30 10.35 -13.36
N ALA A 197 1.92 11.63 -13.34
CA ALA A 197 1.37 12.27 -12.16
C ALA A 197 0.02 12.96 -12.38
N TRP A 198 -0.74 13.04 -11.29
CA TRP A 198 -2.02 13.73 -11.16
C TRP A 198 -2.07 14.48 -9.83
N ASP A 199 -2.61 15.69 -9.82
CA ASP A 199 -2.82 16.49 -8.61
C ASP A 199 -4.21 16.27 -7.97
N GLY A 200 -4.96 15.31 -8.53
CA GLY A 200 -6.32 14.94 -8.15
C GLY A 200 -7.42 15.62 -8.96
N GLU A 201 -7.08 16.62 -9.78
CA GLU A 201 -8.01 17.29 -10.70
C GLU A 201 -7.55 17.13 -12.15
N THR A 202 -6.25 17.26 -12.39
CA THR A 202 -5.64 17.28 -13.72
C THR A 202 -4.51 16.27 -13.86
N ALA A 203 -4.26 15.85 -15.10
CA ALA A 203 -3.06 15.09 -15.43
C ALA A 203 -1.89 16.06 -15.61
N LEU A 204 -0.84 15.88 -14.80
CA LEU A 204 0.37 16.71 -14.86
C LEU A 204 1.38 16.22 -15.91
N GLY A 205 1.11 15.05 -16.50
CA GLY A 205 1.99 14.43 -17.49
C GLY A 205 3.09 13.61 -16.85
N GLN A 206 4.22 13.49 -17.56
CA GLN A 206 5.37 12.73 -17.09
C GLN A 206 6.27 13.60 -16.21
N LEU A 207 6.58 13.13 -15.00
CA LEU A 207 7.52 13.79 -14.09
C LEU A 207 8.91 13.16 -14.18
N ARG A 208 9.94 13.96 -13.90
CA ARG A 208 11.27 13.50 -13.55
C ARG A 208 11.47 13.72 -12.06
N LEU A 209 11.80 12.66 -11.33
CA LEU A 209 11.93 12.71 -9.89
C LEU A 209 13.39 12.63 -9.47
N THR A 210 13.74 13.32 -8.38
CA THR A 210 14.93 13.00 -7.59
C THR A 210 14.51 12.02 -6.51
N ALA A 211 15.26 10.94 -6.32
CA ALA A 211 14.98 9.94 -5.30
C ALA A 211 16.22 9.66 -4.43
N TRP A 212 15.98 9.29 -3.18
CA TRP A 212 17.00 9.01 -2.16
C TRP A 212 16.62 7.77 -1.35
N ASP A 213 17.57 7.21 -0.61
CA ASP A 213 17.27 6.11 0.31
C ASP A 213 16.44 6.64 1.49
N ASP A 214 15.27 6.05 1.70
CA ASP A 214 14.37 6.34 2.81
C ASP A 214 14.06 5.02 3.53
N ASP A 215 14.29 4.99 4.85
CA ASP A 215 14.18 3.80 5.67
C ASP A 215 12.82 3.67 6.38
N PHE A 216 11.88 4.61 6.15
CA PHE A 216 10.61 4.68 6.86
C PHE A 216 9.85 3.37 6.83
N VAL A 217 9.74 2.71 5.66
CA VAL A 217 9.00 1.45 5.55
C VAL A 217 9.62 0.33 6.40
N THR A 218 10.91 0.39 6.66
CA THR A 218 11.63 -0.61 7.47
C THR A 218 11.69 -0.25 8.96
N THR A 219 11.60 1.04 9.31
CA THR A 219 11.78 1.53 10.68
C THR A 219 10.47 1.90 11.37
N HIS A 220 9.46 2.32 10.60
CA HIS A 220 8.17 2.74 11.13
C HIS A 220 7.38 1.55 11.70
N LYS A 221 6.77 1.78 12.87
CA LYS A 221 5.87 0.84 13.53
C LYS A 221 4.62 1.59 13.98
N VAL A 222 3.46 1.06 13.63
CA VAL A 222 2.18 1.58 14.14
C VAL A 222 2.08 1.19 15.62
N ALA A 223 1.77 2.18 16.46
CA ALA A 223 1.63 1.95 17.90
C ALA A 223 0.56 0.89 18.17
N ASN A 224 0.87 -0.06 19.04
CA ASN A 224 -0.03 -1.17 19.43
C ASN A 224 -0.42 -2.11 18.28
N TYR A 225 0.29 -2.09 17.15
CA TYR A 225 0.10 -3.04 16.07
C TYR A 225 1.14 -4.16 16.16
N GLU A 226 0.67 -5.41 16.22
CA GLU A 226 1.49 -6.61 16.05
C GLU A 226 1.12 -7.29 14.73
N ALA A 227 2.11 -7.39 13.83
CA ALA A 227 1.94 -8.10 12.58
C ALA A 227 1.61 -9.58 12.83
N ASP A 228 0.81 -10.16 11.94
CA ASP A 228 0.48 -11.59 11.98
C ASP A 228 1.76 -12.43 11.92
N LYS A 229 1.96 -13.29 12.94
CA LYS A 229 3.16 -14.13 13.09
C LYS A 229 3.34 -15.14 11.96
N SER A 230 2.29 -15.44 11.20
CA SER A 230 2.35 -16.30 10.01
C SER A 230 2.95 -15.60 8.79
N VAL A 231 3.16 -14.29 8.84
CA VAL A 231 3.70 -13.48 7.74
C VAL A 231 5.08 -12.94 8.09
N SER A 232 6.02 -13.06 7.15
CA SER A 232 7.36 -12.47 7.28
C SER A 232 7.39 -11.06 6.68
N CYS A 233 7.51 -10.03 7.52
CA CYS A 233 7.50 -8.63 7.10
C CYS A 233 8.84 -8.07 6.59
N ARG A 234 9.67 -8.93 5.99
CA ARG A 234 10.95 -8.54 5.39
C ARG A 234 10.73 -7.72 4.13
#